data_AF-A0A2N2GJ33-F1
#
_entry.id   AF-A0A2N2GJ33-F1
#
_cell.length_a   1.000
_cell.length_b   1.000
_cell.length_c   1.000
_cell.angle_alpha   90.00
_cell.angle_beta   90.00
_cell.angle_gamma   90.00
#
_symmetry.space_group_name_H-M   'P 1'
#
loop_
_entity.id
_entity.type
_entity.pdbx_description
1 polymer ?
#
loop_
_entity_poly.entity_id
_entity_poly.type
_entity_poly.pdbx_seq_one_letter_code
_entity_poly.pdbx_strand_id
1 'polypeptide(L)'
;MAYGMLRFKSMKWLEEIRLRTQPRREKEVMSVLLEIADSVHDKKGLKSAVAYCHQAQPGGFSLILDWDTASVPIQGSDTATLILEGLKPFGLLDRTVMVERGKAEKGRH
;
A
#
# COMPACT_ATOMS: atom_id res chain seq x y z
N MET A 1 8.87 28.33 -7.39
CA MET A 1 9.62 27.61 -6.33
C MET A 1 9.68 26.14 -6.70
N ALA A 2 10.84 25.66 -7.16
CA ALA A 2 11.02 24.27 -7.53
C ALA A 2 11.51 23.50 -6.30
N TYR A 3 10.66 22.65 -5.71
CA TYR A 3 11.13 21.69 -4.72
C TYR A 3 12.13 20.77 -5.44
N GLY A 4 13.41 20.90 -5.05
CA GLY A 4 14.49 20.09 -5.58
C GLY A 4 14.15 18.61 -5.40
N MET A 5 13.97 17.93 -6.53
CA MET A 5 13.73 16.50 -6.60
C MET A 5 14.98 15.80 -6.08
N LEU A 6 14.99 15.47 -4.79
CA LEU A 6 16.04 14.65 -4.17
C LEU A 6 16.07 13.29 -4.88
N ARG A 7 16.93 13.15 -5.89
CA ARG A 7 17.20 11.87 -6.56
C ARG A 7 18.15 11.07 -5.70
N PHE A 8 17.61 10.17 -4.88
CA PHE A 8 18.38 9.15 -4.20
C PHE A 8 18.58 7.93 -5.12
N LYS A 9 19.65 7.16 -4.90
CA LYS A 9 19.98 5.94 -5.67
C LYS A 9 18.86 4.89 -5.62
N SER A 10 18.09 4.88 -4.54
CA SER A 10 16.85 4.11 -4.33
C SER A 10 16.13 4.67 -3.10
N MET A 11 14.80 4.76 -3.15
CA MET A 11 13.92 5.23 -2.07
C MET A 11 12.92 4.14 -1.75
N LYS A 12 12.91 3.73 -0.48
CA LYS A 12 11.91 2.81 0.05
C LYS A 12 10.71 3.57 0.57
N TRP A 13 9.54 3.12 0.19
CA TRP A 13 8.29 3.72 0.62
C TRP A 13 7.16 2.70 0.55
N LEU A 14 6.15 2.90 1.38
CA LEU A 14 4.98 2.06 1.46
C LEU A 14 3.75 2.85 1.02
N GLU A 15 2.81 2.14 0.43
CA GLU A 15 1.47 2.64 0.15
C GLU A 15 0.47 1.70 0.82
N GLU A 16 -0.26 2.21 1.80
CA GLU A 16 -1.32 1.48 2.48
C GLU A 16 -2.67 1.91 1.90
N ILE A 17 -3.44 0.95 1.40
CA ILE A 17 -4.85 1.11 1.04
C ILE A 17 -5.67 0.42 2.12
N ARG A 18 -6.38 1.22 2.92
CA ARG A 18 -7.30 0.75 3.95
C ARG A 18 -8.69 0.60 3.39
N LEU A 19 -9.33 -0.52 3.68
CA LEU A 19 -10.71 -0.81 3.29
C LEU A 19 -11.54 -1.16 4.53
N ARG A 20 -12.68 -0.48 4.66
CA ARG A 20 -13.73 -0.82 5.63
C ARG A 20 -14.96 -1.31 4.89
N THR A 21 -15.33 -2.57 5.11
CA THR A 21 -16.47 -3.22 4.47
C THR A 21 -17.50 -3.71 5.50
N GLN A 22 -18.66 -4.15 5.01
CA GLN A 22 -19.67 -4.79 5.84
C GLN A 22 -19.21 -6.21 6.21
N PRO A 23 -19.43 -6.70 7.45
CA PRO A 23 -18.96 -8.01 7.89
C PRO A 23 -19.32 -9.18 6.95
N ARG A 24 -20.50 -9.13 6.33
CA ARG A 24 -20.96 -10.16 5.38
C ARG A 24 -20.11 -10.30 4.11
N ARG A 25 -19.29 -9.30 3.78
CA ARG A 25 -18.45 -9.25 2.57
C ARG A 25 -16.98 -9.52 2.86
N GLU A 26 -16.59 -9.80 4.10
CA GLU A 26 -15.19 -9.97 4.48
C GLU A 26 -14.46 -11.04 3.66
N LYS A 27 -15.11 -12.17 3.38
CA LYS A 27 -14.55 -13.26 2.57
C LYS A 27 -14.32 -12.83 1.12
N GLU A 28 -15.32 -12.17 0.53
CA GLU A 28 -15.27 -11.64 -0.83
C GLU A 28 -14.12 -10.61 -0.96
N VAL A 29 -14.07 -9.67 -0.01
CA VAL A 29 -13.03 -8.63 0.04
C VAL A 29 -11.64 -9.23 0.19
N MET A 30 -11.45 -10.20 1.09
CA MET A 30 -10.14 -10.83 1.25
C MET A 30 -9.70 -11.55 -0.03
N SER A 31 -10.61 -12.25 -0.73
CA SER A 31 -10.30 -12.88 -2.02
C SER A 31 -9.81 -11.84 -3.03
N VAL A 32 -10.55 -10.74 -3.18
CA VAL A 32 -10.21 -9.65 -4.11
C VAL A 32 -8.88 -9.01 -3.75
N LEU A 33 -8.60 -8.77 -2.47
CA LEU A 33 -7.32 -8.18 -2.04
C LEU A 33 -6.13 -9.11 -2.30
N LEU A 34 -6.31 -10.42 -2.11
CA LEU A 34 -5.28 -11.42 -2.41
C LEU A 34 -5.03 -11.53 -3.93
N GLU A 35 -6.08 -11.53 -4.74
CA GLU A 35 -5.98 -11.52 -6.21
C GLU A 35 -5.28 -10.24 -6.70
N ILE A 36 -5.61 -9.09 -6.12
CA ILE A 36 -4.93 -7.83 -6.42
C ILE A 36 -3.45 -7.91 -6.07
N ALA A 37 -3.12 -8.37 -4.85
CA ALA A 37 -1.74 -8.49 -4.40
C ALA A 37 -0.91 -9.39 -5.33
N ASP A 38 -1.49 -10.49 -5.79
CA ASP A 38 -0.87 -11.38 -6.78
C ASP A 38 -0.73 -10.67 -8.14
N SER A 39 -1.77 -9.98 -8.62
CA SER A 39 -1.75 -9.35 -9.96
C SER A 39 -0.72 -8.22 -10.14
N VAL A 40 -0.23 -7.62 -9.05
CA VAL A 40 0.69 -6.46 -9.11
C VAL A 40 2.15 -6.83 -8.94
N HIS A 41 2.50 -8.11 -8.73
CA HIS A 41 3.87 -8.53 -8.41
C HIS A 41 4.93 -8.11 -9.45
N ASP A 42 4.55 -8.00 -10.73
CA ASP A 42 5.45 -7.63 -11.83
C ASP A 42 5.63 -6.12 -12.03
N LYS A 43 5.01 -5.28 -11.19
CA LYS A 43 5.13 -3.83 -11.33
C LYS A 43 6.55 -3.36 -11.01
N LYS A 44 7.16 -2.66 -11.97
CA LYS A 44 8.53 -2.13 -11.82
C LYS A 44 8.66 -1.28 -10.56
N GLY A 45 9.59 -1.67 -9.70
CA GLY A 45 9.88 -0.98 -8.44
C GLY A 45 9.01 -1.43 -7.27
N LEU A 46 7.96 -2.22 -7.49
CA LEU A 46 7.24 -2.89 -6.42
C LEU A 46 8.10 -4.07 -5.91
N LYS A 47 8.22 -4.19 -4.59
CA LYS A 47 8.96 -5.24 -3.90
C LYS A 47 8.04 -6.27 -3.29
N SER A 48 6.89 -5.84 -2.78
CA SER A 48 5.86 -6.75 -2.29
C SER A 48 4.49 -6.09 -2.29
N ALA A 49 3.45 -6.92 -2.33
CA ALA A 49 2.07 -6.55 -2.04
C ALA A 49 1.50 -7.56 -1.05
N VAL A 50 0.94 -7.09 0.06
CA VAL A 50 0.44 -7.97 1.13
C VAL A 50 -0.91 -7.46 1.64
N ALA A 51 -1.88 -8.36 1.69
CA ALA A 51 -3.19 -8.11 2.28
C ALA A 51 -3.22 -8.51 3.75
N TYR A 52 -3.82 -7.66 4.59
CA TYR A 52 -3.98 -7.85 6.03
C TYR A 52 -5.45 -7.71 6.41
N CYS A 53 -5.88 -8.47 7.42
CA CYS A 53 -7.13 -8.22 8.13
C CYS A 53 -6.83 -7.63 9.51
N HIS A 54 -7.67 -6.70 9.95
CA HIS A 54 -7.54 -6.07 11.26
C HIS A 54 -8.23 -6.93 12.32
N GLN A 55 -7.45 -7.62 13.15
CA GLN A 55 -7.99 -8.52 14.19
C GLN A 55 -8.98 -7.82 15.14
N ALA A 56 -8.70 -6.57 15.53
CA ALA A 56 -9.52 -5.82 16.47
C ALA A 56 -10.68 -5.04 15.81
N GLN A 57 -10.79 -5.08 14.49
CA GLN A 57 -11.76 -4.28 13.74
C GLN A 57 -12.41 -5.13 12.63
N PRO A 58 -13.53 -5.83 12.92
CA PRO A 58 -14.31 -6.52 11.90
C PRO A 58 -14.59 -5.60 10.71
N GLY A 59 -14.52 -6.17 9.51
CA GLY A 59 -14.62 -5.48 8.23
C GLY A 59 -13.43 -4.59 7.88
N GLY A 60 -12.35 -4.59 8.68
CA GLY A 60 -11.13 -3.81 8.44
C GLY A 60 -10.05 -4.60 7.72
N PHE A 61 -9.53 -4.04 6.63
CA PHE A 61 -8.46 -4.63 5.83
C PHE A 61 -7.46 -3.55 5.41
N SER A 62 -6.22 -3.99 5.17
CA SER A 62 -5.20 -3.16 4.54
C SER A 62 -4.51 -3.94 3.43
N LEU A 63 -4.30 -3.31 2.29
CA LEU A 63 -3.35 -3.75 1.27
C LEU A 63 -2.12 -2.85 1.37
N ILE A 64 -0.96 -3.44 1.64
CA ILE A 64 0.31 -2.73 1.71
C ILE A 64 1.11 -3.04 0.46
N LEU A 65 1.50 -1.99 -0.26
CA LEU A 65 2.40 -2.04 -1.40
C LEU A 65 3.77 -1.49 -0.95
N ASP A 66 4.81 -2.32 -1.02
CA ASP A 66 6.19 -1.93 -0.70
C ASP A 66 6.94 -1.60 -1.98
N TRP A 67 7.48 -0.39 -2.06
CA TRP A 67 8.13 0.15 -3.24
C TRP A 67 9.59 0.52 -2.97
N ASP A 68 10.40 0.32 -4.00
CA ASP A 68 11.80 0.74 -4.05
C ASP A 68 12.08 1.36 -5.42
N THR A 69 12.13 2.69 -5.46
CA THR A 69 12.14 3.49 -6.68
C THR A 69 13.07 4.69 -6.54
N ALA A 70 13.48 5.34 -7.63
CA ALA A 70 14.37 6.51 -7.53
C ALA A 70 13.73 7.74 -6.86
N SER A 71 12.40 7.80 -6.80
CA SER A 71 11.64 8.92 -6.25
C SER A 71 10.24 8.47 -5.84
N VAL A 72 9.70 9.09 -4.79
CA VAL A 72 8.31 8.87 -4.35
C VAL A 72 7.38 9.84 -5.10
N PRO A 73 6.37 9.36 -5.86
CA PRO A 73 5.40 10.26 -6.47
C PRO A 73 4.57 10.96 -5.39
N ILE A 74 4.28 12.26 -5.58
CA ILE A 74 3.51 13.06 -4.61
C ILE A 74 2.11 12.47 -4.37
N GLN A 75 1.51 11.90 -5.42
CA GLN A 75 0.19 11.29 -5.37
C GLN A 75 0.25 9.77 -5.21
N GLY A 76 1.37 9.19 -4.76
CA GLY A 76 1.51 7.74 -4.69
C GLY A 76 1.51 7.06 -6.07
N SER A 77 1.33 5.74 -6.12
CA SER A 77 1.44 5.00 -7.38
C SER A 77 0.15 5.05 -8.22
N ASP A 78 0.31 4.99 -9.55
CA ASP A 78 -0.81 4.77 -10.47
C ASP A 78 -1.48 3.40 -10.20
N THR A 79 -0.67 2.41 -9.80
CA THR A 79 -1.16 1.08 -9.37
C THR A 79 -2.17 1.21 -8.23
N ALA A 80 -1.83 1.94 -7.16
CA ALA A 80 -2.75 2.16 -6.05
C ALA A 80 -4.00 2.94 -6.45
N THR A 81 -3.87 3.90 -7.37
CA THR A 81 -5.02 4.65 -7.90
C THR A 81 -6.01 3.71 -8.61
N LEU A 82 -5.52 2.81 -9.46
CA LEU A 82 -6.36 1.82 -10.13
C LEU A 82 -7.01 0.83 -9.15
N ILE A 83 -6.25 0.38 -8.16
CA ILE A 83 -6.76 -0.51 -7.10
C ILE A 83 -7.89 0.19 -6.33
N LEU A 84 -7.71 1.45 -5.93
CA LEU A 84 -8.73 2.21 -5.23
C LEU A 84 -10.04 2.29 -6.02
N GLU A 85 -9.96 2.60 -7.32
CA GLU A 85 -11.15 2.61 -8.19
C GLU A 85 -11.86 1.26 -8.21
N GLY A 86 -11.11 0.17 -8.34
CA GLY A 86 -11.65 -1.21 -8.32
C GLY A 86 -12.25 -1.61 -6.97
N LEU A 87 -11.74 -1.06 -5.86
CA LEU A 87 -12.21 -1.38 -4.51
C LEU A 87 -13.39 -0.52 -4.04
N LYS A 88 -13.72 0.59 -4.72
CA LYS A 88 -14.85 1.48 -4.34
C LYS A 88 -16.17 0.75 -4.09
N PRO A 89 -16.58 -0.27 -4.89
CA PRO A 89 -17.82 -1.00 -4.65
C PRO A 89 -17.83 -1.80 -3.35
N PHE A 90 -16.67 -2.05 -2.74
CA PHE A 90 -16.51 -2.93 -1.57
C PHE A 90 -16.63 -2.20 -0.24
N GLY A 91 -16.48 -0.88 -0.20
CA GLY A 91 -16.65 -0.11 1.03
C GLY A 91 -15.93 1.23 1.06
N LEU A 92 -15.65 1.70 2.28
CA LEU A 92 -14.93 2.95 2.51
C LEU A 92 -13.44 2.72 2.36
N LEU A 93 -12.79 3.61 1.62
CA LEU A 93 -11.38 3.52 1.32
C LEU A 93 -10.63 4.72 1.90
N ASP A 94 -9.43 4.45 2.39
CA ASP A 94 -8.44 5.45 2.75
C ASP A 94 -7.08 5.03 2.17
N ARG A 95 -6.24 6.00 1.85
CA ARG A 95 -4.91 5.74 1.30
C ARG A 95 -3.87 6.60 2.00
N THR A 96 -2.80 5.95 2.44
CA THR A 96 -1.65 6.61 3.04
C THR A 96 -0.36 6.25 2.31
N VAL A 97 0.47 7.26 2.02
CA VAL A 97 1.81 7.11 1.45
C VAL A 97 2.84 7.38 2.54
N MET A 98 3.74 6.43 2.79
CA MET A 98 4.74 6.50 3.86
C MET A 98 6.14 6.36 3.27
N VAL A 99 7.03 7.30 3.56
CA VAL A 99 8.42 7.25 3.08
C VAL A 99 9.33 6.76 4.20
N GLU A 100 10.15 5.74 3.93
CA GLU A 100 11.13 5.28 4.90
C GLU A 100 12.19 6.37 5.10
N ARG A 101 12.36 6.85 6.34
CA ARG A 101 13.36 7.87 6.72
C ARG A 101 14.57 7.28 7.47
N GLY A 102 14.60 5.97 7.65
CA GLY A 102 15.64 5.22 8.35
C GLY A 102 15.03 4.12 9.22
N LYS A 103 15.83 3.09 9.52
CA LYS A 103 15.52 2.11 10.57
C LYS A 103 16.23 2.55 11.84
N ALA A 104 15.56 2.50 12.98
CA ALA A 104 16.27 2.56 14.25
C ALA A 104 17.23 1.35 14.29
N GLU A 105 18.54 1.60 14.16
CA GLU A 105 19.53 0.57 14.44
C GLU A 105 19.41 0.24 15.92
N LYS A 106 18.93 -0.98 16.23
CA LYS A 106 19.06 -1.51 17.59
C LYS A 106 20.56 -1.72 17.83
N GLY A 107 21.19 -0.75 18.49
CA GLY A 107 22.51 -0.93 19.08
C GLY A 107 22.49 -2.20 19.93
N ARG A 108 23.34 -3.16 19.59
CA ARG A 108 23.70 -4.25 20.49
C ARG A 108 24.54 -3.63 21.60
N HIS A 109 23.97 -3.54 22.81
CA HIS A 109 24.73 -3.43 24.04
C HIS A 109 24.92 -4.84 24.62
#